data_AF-A0A9X8VCT9-F1
#
_entry.id   AF-A0A9X8VCT9-F1
#
_cell.length_a   1.000
_cell.length_b   1.000
_cell.length_c   1.000
_cell.angle_alpha   90.00
_cell.angle_beta   90.00
_cell.angle_gamma   90.00
#
_symmetry.space_group_name_H-M   'P 1'
#
loop_
_entity.id
_entity.type
_entity.pdbx_description
1 polymer ?
#
loop_
_entity_poly.entity_id
_entity_poly.type
_entity_poly.pdbx_seq_one_letter_code
_entity_poly.pdbx_strand_id
1 'polypeptide(L)'
;IVAVYGVAWMAETMFGAHLAQIEATLGVLVKEYPWAYALILLLVSKFVNSQAAALAALVPVALAIGVNPAYIVASAPACYGYYILPTYPSDL
;
A
#
# COMPACT_ATOMS: atom_id res chain seq x y z
N ILE A 1 -13.21 11.68 -12.98
CA ILE A 1 -12.16 12.59 -12.48
C ILE A 1 -12.45 13.01 -11.03
N VAL A 2 -13.57 13.68 -10.75
CA VAL A 2 -13.92 14.13 -9.38
C VAL A 2 -14.00 12.99 -8.36
N ALA A 3 -14.65 11.86 -8.70
CA ALA A 3 -14.74 10.70 -7.80
C ALA A 3 -13.37 10.03 -7.50
N VAL A 4 -12.49 9.95 -8.50
CA VAL A 4 -11.14 9.37 -8.35
C VAL A 4 -10.26 10.26 -7.47
N TYR A 5 -10.37 11.58 -7.66
CA TYR A 5 -9.64 12.56 -6.84
C TYR A 5 -10.10 12.55 -5.38
N GLY A 6 -11.40 12.38 -5.13
CA GLY A 6 -11.96 12.29 -3.78
C GLY A 6 -11.44 11.07 -3.00
N VAL A 7 -11.36 9.90 -3.64
CA VAL A 7 -10.80 8.69 -2.99
C VAL A 7 -9.29 8.83 -2.74
N ALA A 8 -8.54 9.37 -3.71
CA ALA A 8 -7.12 9.64 -3.55
C ALA A 8 -6.86 10.63 -2.39
N TRP A 9 -7.64 11.70 -2.31
CA TRP A 9 -7.54 12.70 -1.25
C TRP A 9 -7.95 12.16 0.13
N MET A 10 -8.97 11.32 0.21
CA MET A 10 -9.37 10.65 1.46
C MET A 10 -8.27 9.69 1.94
N ALA A 11 -7.66 8.93 1.03
CA ALA A 11 -6.51 8.09 1.35
C ALA A 11 -5.36 8.98 1.85
N GLU A 12 -5.01 10.04 1.12
CA GLU A 12 -3.92 10.95 1.49
C GLU A 12 -4.14 11.64 2.85
N THR A 13 -5.37 12.04 3.19
CA THR A 13 -5.70 12.61 4.50
C THR A 13 -5.65 11.59 5.63
N MET A 14 -6.13 10.36 5.42
CA MET A 14 -6.02 9.27 6.42
C MET A 14 -4.57 8.82 6.63
N PHE A 15 -3.82 8.67 5.54
CA PHE A 15 -2.39 8.38 5.61
C PHE A 15 -1.62 9.51 6.27
N GLY A 16 -1.91 10.78 5.94
CA GLY A 16 -1.29 11.94 6.57
C GLY A 16 -1.56 12.04 8.07
N ALA A 17 -2.81 11.80 8.50
CA ALA A 17 -3.20 11.85 9.91
C ALA A 17 -2.52 10.76 10.77
N HIS A 18 -2.23 9.60 10.18
CA HIS A 18 -1.63 8.46 10.87
C HIS A 18 -0.19 8.16 10.44
N LEU A 19 0.43 9.06 9.64
CA LEU A 19 1.69 8.79 8.96
C LEU A 19 2.79 8.40 9.94
N ALA A 20 2.93 9.12 11.05
CA ALA A 20 3.96 8.85 12.05
C ALA A 20 3.80 7.45 12.70
N GLN A 21 2.56 7.01 12.94
CA GLN A 21 2.28 5.69 13.50
C GLN A 21 2.52 4.60 12.46
N ILE A 22 2.10 4.85 11.22
CA ILE A 22 2.30 3.98 10.07
C ILE A 22 3.81 3.81 9.83
N GLU A 23 4.59 4.88 9.72
CA GLU A 23 6.04 4.88 9.55
C GLU A 23 6.77 4.18 10.70
N ALA A 24 6.38 4.42 11.96
CA ALA A 24 6.98 3.73 13.09
C ALA A 24 6.75 2.21 13.03
N THR A 25 5.53 1.79 12.69
CA THR A 25 5.15 0.37 12.69
C THR A 25 5.68 -0.37 11.45
N LEU A 26 5.49 0.20 10.25
CA LEU A 26 6.04 -0.31 9.00
C LEU A 26 7.56 -0.26 8.99
N GLY A 27 8.14 0.82 9.52
CA GLY A 27 9.58 1.03 9.61
C GLY A 27 10.29 -0.09 10.35
N VAL A 28 9.76 -0.49 11.50
CA VAL A 28 10.32 -1.59 12.29
C VAL A 28 10.11 -2.92 11.57
N LEU A 29 8.89 -3.20 11.11
CA LEU A 29 8.53 -4.46 10.46
C LEU A 29 9.34 -4.74 9.18
N VAL A 30 9.50 -3.76 8.30
CA VAL A 30 10.19 -3.96 7.02
C VAL A 30 11.71 -4.00 7.19
N LYS A 31 12.26 -3.33 8.21
CA LYS A 31 13.69 -3.42 8.54
C LYS A 31 14.07 -4.80 9.08
N GLU A 32 13.22 -5.39 9.91
CA GLU A 32 13.46 -6.71 10.50
C GLU A 32 13.06 -7.84 9.55
N TYR A 33 11.99 -7.62 8.77
CA TYR A 33 11.42 -8.58 7.84
C TYR A 33 11.10 -7.92 6.48
N PRO A 34 12.06 -7.83 5.55
CA PRO A 34 11.85 -7.15 4.26
C PRO A 34 10.68 -7.71 3.43
N TRP A 35 10.37 -9.00 3.58
CA TRP A 35 9.24 -9.66 2.93
C TRP A 35 7.86 -9.17 3.43
N ALA A 36 7.79 -8.60 4.63
CA ALA A 36 6.56 -8.05 5.20
C ALA A 36 6.01 -6.89 4.37
N TYR A 37 6.86 -6.17 3.63
CA TYR A 37 6.45 -5.11 2.72
C TYR A 37 5.43 -5.62 1.67
N ALA A 38 5.64 -6.82 1.12
CA ALA A 38 4.72 -7.41 0.15
C ALA A 38 3.33 -7.68 0.75
N LEU A 39 3.27 -8.19 1.99
CA LEU A 39 2.00 -8.41 2.68
C LEU A 39 1.26 -7.11 2.98
N ILE A 40 1.99 -6.08 3.41
CA ILE A 40 1.38 -4.79 3.72
C ILE A 40 0.85 -4.14 2.44
N LEU A 41 1.61 -4.21 1.34
CA LEU A 41 1.16 -3.74 0.03
C LEU A 41 -0.09 -4.48 -0.47
N LEU A 42 -0.15 -5.79 -0.28
CA LEU A 42 -1.33 -6.61 -0.59
C LEU A 42 -2.56 -6.17 0.22
N LEU A 43 -2.42 -6.02 1.54
CA LEU A 43 -3.51 -5.62 2.43
C LEU A 43 -4.04 -4.22 2.09
N VAL A 44 -3.13 -3.23 1.98
CA VAL A 44 -3.50 -1.85 1.64
C VAL A 44 -4.16 -1.78 0.26
N SER A 45 -3.66 -2.54 -0.72
CA SER A 45 -4.28 -2.58 -2.05
C SER A 45 -5.70 -3.13 -2.02
N LYS A 46 -6.00 -4.10 -1.15
CA LYS A 46 -7.36 -4.62 -0.98
C LYS A 46 -8.27 -3.67 -0.22
N PHE A 47 -7.80 -3.01 0.83
CA PHE A 47 -8.60 -2.01 1.54
C PHE A 47 -8.96 -0.81 0.67
N VAL A 48 -8.04 -0.36 -0.18
CA VAL A 48 -8.26 0.76 -1.11
C VAL A 48 -8.92 0.31 -2.42
N ASN A 49 -9.01 -1.00 -2.67
CA ASN A 49 -9.49 -1.64 -3.89
C ASN A 49 -8.87 -1.04 -5.18
N SER A 50 -7.61 -0.59 -5.11
CA SER A 50 -6.87 0.04 -6.20
C SER A 50 -5.37 -0.19 -6.06
N GLN A 51 -4.73 -0.74 -7.09
CA GLN A 51 -3.28 -1.01 -7.10
C GLN A 51 -2.49 0.30 -7.18
N ALA A 52 -2.92 1.19 -8.07
CA ALA A 52 -2.27 2.47 -8.30
C ALA A 52 -2.33 3.35 -7.05
N ALA A 53 -3.49 3.42 -6.39
CA ALA A 53 -3.63 4.20 -5.16
C ALA A 53 -2.81 3.62 -4.00
N ALA A 54 -2.74 2.30 -3.88
CA ALA A 54 -1.92 1.63 -2.86
C ALA A 54 -0.42 1.87 -3.05
N LEU A 55 0.06 1.76 -4.29
CA LEU A 55 1.46 2.08 -4.62
C LEU A 55 1.76 3.57 -4.39
N ALA A 56 0.87 4.46 -4.81
CA ALA A 56 1.02 5.90 -4.59
C ALA A 56 1.09 6.26 -3.09
N ALA A 57 0.38 5.53 -2.23
CA ALA A 57 0.43 5.73 -0.79
C ALA A 57 1.67 5.11 -0.12
N LEU A 58 2.01 3.85 -0.46
CA LEU A 58 3.04 3.10 0.28
C LEU A 58 4.47 3.31 -0.22
N VAL A 59 4.69 3.56 -1.51
CA VAL A 59 6.05 3.71 -2.06
C VAL A 59 6.77 4.92 -1.45
N PRO A 60 6.17 6.12 -1.32
CA PRO A 60 6.83 7.25 -0.68
C PRO A 60 7.19 6.98 0.79
N VAL A 61 6.29 6.32 1.53
CA VAL A 61 6.50 5.94 2.93
C VAL A 61 7.66 4.95 3.06
N ALA A 62 7.70 3.93 2.21
CA ALA A 62 8.77 2.93 2.21
C ALA A 62 10.15 3.52 1.91
N LEU A 63 10.21 4.48 0.98
CA LEU A 63 11.45 5.20 0.69
C LEU A 63 11.88 6.09 1.87
N ALA A 64 10.94 6.76 2.53
CA ALA A 64 11.22 7.64 3.68
C ALA A 64 11.81 6.88 4.87
N ILE A 65 11.36 5.64 5.13
CA ILE A 65 11.86 4.79 6.22
C ILE A 65 13.13 3.98 5.85
N GLY A 66 13.63 4.13 4.62
CA GLY A 66 14.89 3.53 4.15
C GLY A 66 14.78 2.08 3.62
N VAL A 67 13.61 1.65 3.14
CA VAL A 67 13.47 0.35 2.47
C VAL A 67 14.30 0.34 1.18
N ASN A 68 15.06 -0.73 0.96
CA ASN A 68 15.80 -0.88 -0.29
C ASN A 68 14.81 -0.90 -1.47
N PRO A 69 14.96 -0.02 -2.48
CA PRO A 69 14.08 0.04 -3.64
C PRO A 69 13.90 -1.29 -4.38
N ALA A 70 14.90 -2.18 -4.31
CA ALA A 70 14.79 -3.53 -4.88
C ALA A 70 13.63 -4.33 -4.27
N TYR A 71 13.39 -4.22 -2.96
CA TYR A 71 12.24 -4.88 -2.31
C TYR A 71 10.91 -4.26 -2.73
N ILE A 72 10.88 -2.94 -2.93
CA ILE A 72 9.69 -2.23 -3.40
C ILE A 72 9.28 -2.73 -4.79
N VAL A 73 10.24 -2.80 -5.71
CA VAL A 73 10.03 -3.27 -7.08
C VAL A 73 9.68 -4.77 -7.09
N ALA A 74 10.42 -5.60 -6.34
CA ALA A 74 10.17 -7.04 -6.26
C ALA A 74 8.77 -7.36 -5.70
N SER A 75 8.23 -6.49 -4.84
CA SER A 75 6.92 -6.67 -4.23
C SER A 75 5.78 -6.02 -5.01
N ALA A 76 6.06 -5.29 -6.10
CA ALA A 76 5.03 -4.63 -6.90
C ALA A 76 3.89 -5.58 -7.34
N PRO A 77 4.11 -6.86 -7.68
CA PRO A 77 3.02 -7.79 -8.01
C PRO A 77 2.07 -8.06 -6.84
N ALA A 78 2.49 -7.85 -5.59
CA ALA A 78 1.67 -8.13 -4.41
C ALA A 78 0.43 -7.24 -4.31
N CYS A 79 0.35 -6.11 -5.01
CA CYS A 79 -0.90 -5.32 -5.06
C CYS A 79 -2.01 -6.02 -5.88
N TYR A 80 -1.69 -7.02 -6.70
CA TYR A 80 -2.65 -7.80 -7.48
C TYR A 80 -3.22 -8.97 -6.67
N GLY A 81 -4.02 -8.65 -5.65
CA GLY A 81 -4.70 -9.62 -4.77
C GLY A 81 -6.18 -9.88 -5.11
N TYR A 82 -6.57 -9.85 -6.39
CA TYR A 82 -7.98 -9.95 -6.82
C TYR A 82 -8.68 -11.24 -6.39
N TYR A 83 -7.92 -12.32 -6.20
CA TYR A 83 -8.41 -13.63 -5.76
C TYR A 83 -8.71 -13.77 -4.25
N ILE A 84 -8.49 -12.72 -3.44
CA ILE A 84 -8.58 -12.81 -1.96
C ILE A 84 -9.94 -12.35 -1.42
N LEU A 85 -10.50 -11.27 -1.99
CA LEU A 85 -11.79 -10.72 -1.57
C LEU A 85 -12.69 -10.60 -2.80
N PRO A 86 -13.99 -10.97 -2.71
CA PRO A 86 -14.93 -10.86 -3.82
C PRO A 86 -15.38 -9.39 -4.00
N THR A 87 -14.44 -8.48 -4.21
CA THR A 87 -14.69 -7.04 -4.37
C THR A 87 -14.86 -6.61 -5.82
N TYR A 88 -14.71 -7.54 -6.77
CA TYR A 88 -14.90 -7.30 -8.19
C TYR A 88 -15.86 -8.35 -8.80
N PRO A 89 -16.93 -7.93 -9.50
CA PRO A 89 -17.91 -8.85 -10.09
C PRO A 89 -17.36 -9.71 -11.24
N SER A 90 -16.23 -9.31 -11.83
CA SER A 90 -15.57 -9.99 -12.95
C SER A 90 -14.53 -11.03 -12.53
N ASP A 91 -14.29 -11.20 -11.22
CA ASP A 91 -13.30 -12.13 -10.68
C ASP A 91 -13.90 -13.53 -10.38
N LEU A 92 -15.10 -13.79 -10.90
CA LEU A 92 -15.79 -15.10 -10.93
C LEU A 92 -15.87 -15.65 -12.36
#